data_AF-A0AAU3PZ63-F1
#
_entry.id   AF-A0AAU3PZ63-F1
#
_cell.length_a   1.000
_cell.length_b   1.000
_cell.length_c   1.000
_cell.angle_alpha   90.00
_cell.angle_beta   90.00
_cell.angle_gamma   90.00
#
_symmetry.space_group_name_H-M   'P 1'
#
loop_
_entity.id
_entity.type
_entity.pdbx_description
1 polymer ?
#
loop_
_entity_poly.entity_id
_entity_poly.type
_entity_poly.pdbx_seq_one_letter_code
_entity_poly.pdbx_strand_id
1 'polypeptide(L)'
;MTNGDVVETVEFGGTAYTRTESGQLVTPEFLALMQSVLTGKIERPADLDDIDPEVKALADELSVIHLPEWRRGAGATVEPTVTRIRQANRVAEYLVKRGVRLHPELEEIRWSPTPGGHPGAFDTGVHITKDEHGQWPVPDPESFYDVDDIVVNQAENGLWCAVHPRGLVHEAPTKSEAHAGLVTQLLRRIEEVG
;
A
#
# COMPACT_ATOMS: atom_id res chain seq x y z
N MET A 1 1.85 -14.85 20.87
CA MET A 1 2.51 -14.71 22.19
C MET A 1 1.64 -13.77 23.00
N THR A 2 1.23 -14.25 24.17
CA THR A 2 0.24 -13.63 25.06
C THR A 2 0.66 -12.22 25.49
N ASN A 3 -0.30 -11.29 25.48
CA ASN A 3 -0.16 -10.01 26.18
C ASN A 3 0.20 -10.34 27.63
N GLY A 4 1.41 -9.97 28.06
CA GLY A 4 1.82 -10.13 29.45
C GLY A 4 1.05 -9.12 30.28
N ASP A 5 0.02 -9.60 30.97
CA ASP A 5 -0.80 -8.77 31.83
C ASP A 5 0.06 -8.18 32.96
N VAL A 6 -0.14 -6.87 33.17
CA VAL A 6 0.57 -6.06 34.16
C VAL A 6 0.24 -6.59 35.56
N VAL A 7 1.25 -7.06 36.30
CA VAL A 7 1.04 -7.69 37.62
C VAL A 7 1.06 -6.65 38.74
N GLU A 8 2.03 -5.73 38.73
CA GLU A 8 2.21 -4.76 39.83
C GLU A 8 3.12 -3.59 39.41
N THR A 9 2.84 -2.38 39.89
CA THR A 9 3.71 -1.20 39.75
C THR A 9 4.61 -1.06 40.97
N VAL A 10 5.92 -0.98 40.77
CA VAL A 10 6.95 -0.90 41.82
C VAL A 10 7.74 0.39 41.64
N GLU A 11 7.85 1.20 42.69
CA GLU A 11 8.73 2.37 42.69
C GLU A 11 10.14 1.99 43.16
N PHE A 12 11.15 2.33 42.37
CA PHE A 12 12.55 2.13 42.74
C PHE A 12 13.36 3.38 42.38
N GLY A 13 13.95 4.04 43.39
CA GLY A 13 14.81 5.21 43.17
C GLY A 13 14.13 6.44 42.56
N GLY A 14 12.81 6.59 42.72
CA GLY A 14 12.04 7.71 42.17
C GLY A 14 11.54 7.52 40.72
N THR A 15 11.71 6.32 40.16
CA THR A 15 11.15 5.94 38.87
C THR A 15 10.14 4.80 39.07
N ALA A 16 9.00 4.88 38.37
CA ALA A 16 7.97 3.85 38.40
C ALA A 16 8.32 2.74 37.39
N TYR A 17 8.30 1.49 37.86
CA TYR A 17 8.53 0.30 37.05
C TYR A 17 7.29 -0.59 37.08
N THR A 18 7.05 -1.30 36.00
CA THR A 18 6.04 -2.36 35.91
C THR A 18 6.74 -3.71 36.02
N ARG A 19 6.25 -4.57 36.91
CA ARG A 19 6.74 -5.95 37.02
C ARG A 19 5.92 -6.87 36.10
N THR A 20 6.62 -7.57 35.20
CA THR A 20 6.00 -8.58 34.34
C THR A 20 5.81 -9.91 35.08
N GLU A 21 5.01 -10.82 34.55
CA GLU A 21 4.81 -12.18 35.10
C GLU A 21 6.10 -12.98 35.27
N SER A 22 7.11 -12.69 34.44
CA SER A 22 8.45 -13.30 34.53
C SER A 22 9.34 -12.70 35.63
N GLY A 23 8.82 -11.70 36.36
CA GLY A 23 9.52 -11.01 37.44
C GLY A 23 10.46 -9.90 36.99
N GLN A 24 10.55 -9.61 35.68
CA GLN A 24 11.36 -8.51 35.14
C GLN A 24 10.73 -7.16 35.45
N LEU A 25 11.56 -6.19 35.85
CA LEU A 25 11.17 -4.79 36.02
C LEU A 25 11.45 -4.03 34.72
N VAL A 26 10.40 -3.43 34.15
CA VAL A 26 10.46 -2.66 32.91
C VAL A 26 9.78 -1.32 33.13
N THR A 27 10.28 -0.25 32.53
CA THR A 27 9.59 1.05 32.64
C THR A 27 8.40 1.10 31.68
N PRO A 28 7.39 1.94 31.96
CA PRO A 28 6.28 2.18 31.03
C PRO A 28 6.76 2.62 29.64
N GLU A 29 7.81 3.44 29.55
CA GLU A 29 8.38 3.91 28.28
C GLU A 29 9.01 2.77 27.49
N PHE A 30 9.66 1.82 28.16
CA PHE A 30 10.21 0.64 27.51
C PHE A 30 9.11 -0.30 26.99
N LEU A 31 8.03 -0.48 27.74
CA LEU A 31 6.86 -1.24 27.29
C LEU A 31 6.20 -0.58 26.08
N ALA A 32 6.01 0.75 26.13
CA ALA A 32 5.47 1.52 25.01
C ALA A 32 6.37 1.42 23.76
N LEU A 33 7.70 1.47 23.93
CA LEU A 33 8.67 1.28 22.86
C LEU A 33 8.61 -0.13 22.28
N MET A 34 8.53 -1.17 23.12
CA MET A 34 8.44 -2.56 22.65
C MET A 34 7.12 -2.82 21.92
N GLN A 35 6.01 -2.30 22.43
CA GLN A 35 4.71 -2.35 21.76
C GLN A 35 4.75 -1.59 20.43
N SER A 36 5.44 -0.45 20.38
CA SER A 36 5.66 0.34 19.17
C SER A 36 6.47 -0.40 18.10
N VAL A 37 7.55 -1.08 18.52
CA VAL A 37 8.41 -1.88 17.63
C VAL A 37 7.63 -3.10 17.09
N LEU A 38 6.86 -3.78 17.95
CA LEU A 38 6.10 -4.97 17.58
C LEU A 38 4.89 -4.67 16.69
N THR A 39 4.18 -3.57 16.96
CA THR A 39 3.02 -3.15 16.19
C THR A 39 3.39 -2.34 14.94
N GLY A 40 4.65 -1.91 14.83
CA GLY A 40 5.10 -0.96 13.80
C GLY A 40 4.53 0.45 13.97
N LYS A 41 3.78 0.70 15.06
CA LYS A 41 3.29 2.03 15.43
C LYS A 41 4.19 2.58 16.52
N ILE A 42 5.37 3.08 16.14
CA ILE A 42 6.02 4.08 16.99
C ILE A 42 4.99 5.19 17.14
N GLU A 43 4.59 5.48 18.38
CA GLU A 43 3.76 6.64 18.68
C GLU A 43 4.31 7.79 17.86
N ARG A 44 3.47 8.30 16.95
CA ARG A 44 3.80 9.49 16.15
C ARG A 44 4.29 10.51 17.16
N PRO A 45 5.55 10.97 17.09
CA PRO A 45 5.98 12.09 17.92
C PRO A 45 4.95 13.20 17.73
N ALA A 46 4.54 13.84 18.82
CA ALA A 46 3.60 14.96 18.77
C ALA A 46 4.10 16.11 17.85
N ASP A 47 5.38 16.07 17.45
CA ASP A 47 6.06 17.03 16.58
C ASP A 47 6.12 16.58 15.11
N LEU A 48 4.99 16.14 14.52
CA LEU A 48 4.90 15.95 13.07
C LEU A 48 5.09 17.25 12.27
N ASP A 49 4.90 18.40 12.92
CA ASP A 49 4.99 19.72 12.31
C ASP A 49 6.45 20.18 12.09
N ASP A 50 7.44 19.47 12.64
CA ASP A 50 8.87 19.80 12.54
C ASP A 50 9.68 18.80 11.69
N ILE A 51 9.02 17.89 10.96
CA ILE A 51 9.71 17.00 10.03
C ILE A 51 10.15 17.78 8.79
N ASP A 52 11.45 17.67 8.47
CA ASP A 52 12.03 18.20 7.23
C ASP A 52 11.15 17.84 6.02
N PRO A 53 10.70 18.81 5.21
CA PRO A 53 9.88 18.56 4.03
C PRO A 53 10.45 17.50 3.08
N GLU A 54 11.78 17.41 2.92
CA GLU A 54 12.42 16.39 2.10
C GLU A 54 12.23 14.99 2.68
N VAL A 55 12.33 14.85 4.01
CA VAL A 55 12.10 13.58 4.72
C VAL A 55 10.64 13.18 4.60
N LYS A 56 9.72 14.13 4.76
CA LYS A 56 8.28 13.88 4.62
C LYS A 56 7.92 13.39 3.22
N ALA A 57 8.37 14.10 2.17
CA ALA A 57 8.10 13.72 0.79
C ALA A 57 8.62 12.31 0.48
N LEU A 58 9.85 11.99 0.88
CA LEU A 58 10.41 10.66 0.66
C LEU A 58 9.71 9.59 1.52
N ALA A 59 9.27 9.92 2.73
CA ALA A 59 8.54 8.99 3.59
C ALA A 59 7.17 8.63 3.01
N ASP A 60 6.46 9.60 2.42
CA ASP A 60 5.18 9.37 1.77
C ASP A 60 5.34 8.39 0.59
N GLU A 61 6.35 8.57 -0.27
CA GLU A 61 6.68 7.63 -1.36
C GLU A 61 7.06 6.23 -0.85
N LEU A 62 7.87 6.14 0.21
CA LEU A 62 8.29 4.85 0.77
C LEU A 62 7.18 4.13 1.54
N SER A 63 6.15 4.85 1.97
CA SER A 63 5.04 4.28 2.74
C SER A 63 4.27 3.24 1.94
N VAL A 64 4.05 3.52 0.65
CA VAL A 64 3.35 2.68 -0.31
C VAL A 64 4.05 2.81 -1.66
N ILE A 65 4.82 1.80 -2.03
CA ILE A 65 5.55 1.77 -3.30
C ILE A 65 4.77 0.91 -4.28
N HIS A 66 4.31 1.53 -5.37
CA HIS A 66 3.65 0.86 -6.48
C HIS A 66 4.71 0.45 -7.50
N LEU A 67 4.97 -0.85 -7.60
CA LEU A 67 5.93 -1.42 -8.52
C LEU A 67 5.23 -1.81 -9.83
N PRO A 68 5.71 -1.35 -10.99
CA PRO A 68 5.15 -1.76 -12.28
C PRO A 68 5.47 -3.22 -12.55
N GLU A 69 4.87 -3.75 -13.62
CA GLU A 69 5.27 -5.03 -14.18
C GLU A 69 6.78 -5.02 -14.45
N TRP A 70 7.47 -6.07 -14.02
CA TRP A 70 8.91 -6.21 -14.24
C TRP A 70 9.23 -7.42 -15.10
N ARG A 71 9.86 -7.16 -16.25
CA ARG A 71 10.32 -8.21 -17.19
C ARG A 71 11.82 -8.40 -17.08
N ARG A 72 12.26 -9.58 -16.64
CA ARG A 72 13.68 -9.95 -16.64
C ARG A 72 14.02 -10.77 -17.88
N GLY A 73 14.25 -10.11 -19.01
CA GLY A 73 14.68 -10.79 -20.24
C GLY A 73 13.76 -11.95 -20.66
N ALA A 74 14.31 -12.96 -21.32
CA ALA A 74 13.57 -14.06 -21.95
C ALA A 74 12.95 -15.07 -20.96
N GLY A 75 11.94 -14.66 -20.19
CA GLY A 75 10.93 -15.60 -19.70
C GLY A 75 10.32 -15.36 -18.32
N ALA A 76 10.83 -14.41 -17.52
CA ALA A 76 10.25 -14.13 -16.21
C ALA A 76 9.63 -12.71 -16.19
N THR A 77 8.31 -12.67 -16.16
CA THR A 77 7.52 -11.46 -15.89
C THR A 77 7.00 -11.54 -14.46
N VAL A 78 7.16 -10.45 -13.71
CA VAL A 78 6.58 -10.26 -12.38
C VAL A 78 5.46 -9.25 -12.52
N GLU A 79 4.27 -9.64 -12.10
CA GLU A 79 3.06 -8.81 -12.08
C GLU A 79 3.27 -7.52 -11.28
N PRO A 80 2.57 -6.42 -11.64
CA PRO A 80 2.52 -5.22 -10.82
C PRO A 80 2.16 -5.54 -9.37
N THR A 81 2.81 -4.87 -8.43
CA THR A 81 2.60 -5.15 -7.01
C THR A 81 2.76 -3.91 -6.14
N VAL A 82 2.24 -3.98 -4.92
CA VAL A 82 2.33 -2.91 -3.94
C VAL A 82 3.12 -3.41 -2.73
N THR A 83 4.16 -2.67 -2.36
CA THR A 83 4.93 -2.95 -1.14
C THR A 83 4.84 -1.79 -0.16
N ARG A 84 4.91 -2.09 1.13
CA ARG A 84 4.80 -1.09 2.21
C ARG A 84 6.01 -1.17 3.12
N ILE A 85 6.61 -0.03 3.42
CA ILE A 85 7.70 0.07 4.40
C ILE A 85 7.13 0.60 5.70
N ARG A 86 6.98 -0.27 6.71
CA ARG A 86 6.36 0.09 8.01
C ARG A 86 7.06 1.25 8.73
N GLN A 87 8.37 1.42 8.53
CA GLN A 87 9.16 2.50 9.14
C GLN A 87 9.63 3.53 8.09
N ALA A 88 8.78 3.85 7.10
CA ALA A 88 9.11 4.74 5.99
C ALA A 88 9.76 6.06 6.44
N ASN A 89 9.25 6.72 7.50
CA ASN A 89 9.84 7.94 8.05
C ASN A 89 11.31 7.78 8.45
N ARG A 90 11.64 6.69 9.15
CA ARG A 90 13.01 6.43 9.62
C ARG A 90 13.94 6.08 8.46
N VAL A 91 13.42 5.36 7.45
CA VAL A 91 14.16 5.04 6.24
C VAL A 91 14.42 6.31 5.41
N ALA A 92 13.39 7.14 5.23
CA ALA A 92 13.48 8.42 4.53
C ALA A 92 14.52 9.35 5.18
N GLU A 93 14.44 9.53 6.50
CA GLU A 93 15.41 10.35 7.25
C GLU A 93 16.85 9.86 7.04
N TYR A 94 17.06 8.54 7.10
CA TYR A 94 18.37 7.94 6.85
C TYR A 94 18.85 8.16 5.41
N LEU A 95 17.97 8.02 4.40
CA LEU A 95 18.31 8.21 3.00
C LEU A 95 18.61 9.68 2.68
N VAL A 96 17.83 10.62 3.23
CA VAL A 96 18.09 12.06 3.11
C VAL A 96 19.44 12.42 3.73
N LYS A 97 19.77 11.89 4.92
CA LYS A 97 21.10 12.06 5.55
C LYS A 97 22.25 11.44 4.73
N ARG A 98 21.96 10.42 3.93
CA ARG A 98 22.91 9.83 2.97
C ARG A 98 23.07 10.62 1.67
N GLY A 99 22.31 11.70 1.50
CA GLY A 99 22.34 12.53 0.31
C GLY A 99 21.36 12.11 -0.79
N VAL A 100 20.42 11.20 -0.53
CA VAL A 100 19.34 10.90 -1.48
C VAL A 100 18.37 12.08 -1.55
N ARG A 101 17.98 12.47 -2.76
CA ARG A 101 17.04 13.57 -3.03
C ARG A 101 16.05 13.14 -4.10
N LEU A 102 14.81 13.60 -3.95
CA LEU A 102 13.77 13.47 -4.98
C LEU A 102 13.88 14.64 -5.94
N HIS A 103 14.01 14.34 -7.22
CA HIS A 103 14.10 15.30 -8.31
C HIS A 103 12.96 15.01 -9.29
N PRO A 104 11.75 15.59 -9.10
CA PRO A 104 10.58 15.31 -9.93
C PRO A 104 10.82 15.54 -11.43
N GLU A 105 11.74 16.44 -11.77
CA GLU A 105 12.17 16.70 -13.15
C GLU A 105 12.84 15.50 -13.82
N LEU A 106 13.50 14.63 -13.02
CA LEU A 106 14.17 13.41 -13.47
C LEU A 106 13.27 12.17 -13.48
N GLU A 107 11.99 12.30 -13.10
CA GLU A 107 11.04 11.20 -13.20
C GLU A 107 10.89 10.74 -14.66
N GLU A 108 11.09 9.45 -14.88
CA GLU A 108 10.86 8.76 -16.15
C GLU A 108 9.49 8.06 -16.19
N ILE A 109 8.99 7.70 -15.01
CA ILE A 109 7.75 6.96 -14.81
C ILE A 109 6.98 7.56 -13.63
N ARG A 110 5.65 7.58 -13.73
CA ARG A 110 4.77 8.04 -12.67
C ARG A 110 3.62 7.07 -12.49
N TRP A 111 3.29 6.75 -11.25
CA TRP A 111 2.09 5.98 -10.94
C TRP A 111 0.87 6.90 -10.91
N SER A 112 -0.23 6.46 -11.51
CA SER A 112 -1.54 7.11 -11.48
C SER A 112 -2.54 6.18 -10.80
N PRO A 113 -3.28 6.65 -9.78
CA PRO A 113 -4.32 5.86 -9.12
C PRO A 113 -5.47 5.53 -10.07
N THR A 114 -6.20 4.45 -9.78
CA THR A 114 -7.42 4.12 -10.51
C THR A 114 -8.50 5.19 -10.26
N PRO A 115 -9.05 5.81 -11.31
CA PRO A 115 -10.13 6.80 -11.18
C PRO A 115 -11.36 6.20 -10.47
N GLY A 116 -11.87 6.91 -9.46
CA GLY A 116 -13.04 6.47 -8.68
C GLY A 116 -12.81 5.28 -7.75
N GLY A 117 -11.60 4.68 -7.75
CA GLY A 117 -11.19 3.67 -6.80
C GLY A 117 -10.87 4.27 -5.43
N HIS A 118 -10.77 3.43 -4.39
CA HIS A 118 -10.17 3.86 -3.14
C HIS A 118 -8.65 3.86 -3.29
N PRO A 119 -7.97 5.03 -3.38
CA PRO A 119 -6.52 5.06 -3.39
C PRO A 119 -6.04 4.48 -2.07
N GLY A 120 -5.38 3.34 -2.16
CA GLY A 120 -4.99 2.57 -1.01
C GLY A 120 -3.91 1.59 -1.42
N ALA A 121 -3.25 1.01 -0.44
CA ALA A 121 -2.07 0.19 -0.71
C ALA A 121 -2.41 -1.24 -1.20
N PHE A 122 -3.48 -1.34 -1.99
CA PHE A 122 -3.92 -2.46 -2.82
C PHE A 122 -4.30 -1.99 -4.23
N ASP A 123 -4.35 -0.68 -4.49
CA ASP A 123 -4.55 -0.15 -5.83
C ASP A 123 -3.23 -0.29 -6.60
N THR A 124 -3.23 -1.08 -7.66
CA THR A 124 -2.06 -1.21 -8.53
C THR A 124 -1.95 -0.04 -9.51
N GLY A 125 -3.01 0.77 -9.67
CA GLY A 125 -3.10 1.90 -10.61
C GLY A 125 -2.58 1.55 -12.01
N VAL A 126 -2.03 2.55 -12.70
CA VAL A 126 -1.24 2.37 -13.92
C VAL A 126 0.01 3.22 -13.85
N HIS A 127 1.08 2.77 -14.48
CA HIS A 127 2.31 3.56 -14.60
C HIS A 127 2.37 4.22 -15.98
N ILE A 128 2.48 5.55 -15.99
CA ILE A 128 2.59 6.37 -17.20
C ILE A 128 4.03 6.86 -17.39
N THR A 129 4.41 7.06 -18.65
CA THR A 129 5.66 7.70 -19.05
C THR A 129 5.38 9.03 -19.71
N LYS A 130 6.38 9.91 -19.76
CA LYS A 130 6.27 11.16 -20.52
C LYS A 130 6.00 10.87 -22.00
N ASP A 131 5.17 11.71 -22.63
CA ASP A 131 4.89 11.67 -24.05
C ASP A 131 6.04 12.29 -24.89
N GLU A 132 5.86 12.37 -26.21
CA GLU A 132 6.83 12.94 -27.15
C GLU A 132 7.16 14.43 -26.87
N HIS A 133 6.31 15.12 -26.11
CA HIS A 133 6.48 16.51 -25.71
C HIS A 133 7.01 16.67 -24.27
N GLY A 134 7.36 15.55 -23.61
CA GLY A 134 7.84 15.54 -22.25
C GLY A 134 6.76 15.79 -21.20
N GLN A 135 5.48 15.75 -21.57
CA GLN A 135 4.34 15.94 -20.67
C GLN A 135 3.87 14.60 -20.11
N TRP A 136 3.24 14.63 -18.93
CA TRP A 136 2.60 13.46 -18.35
C TRP A 136 1.18 13.33 -18.92
N PRO A 137 0.90 12.30 -19.74
CA PRO A 137 -0.44 12.11 -20.29
C PRO A 137 -1.43 11.77 -19.18
N VAL A 138 -2.69 12.15 -19.36
CA VAL A 138 -3.79 11.60 -18.54
C VAL A 138 -4.05 10.18 -19.05
N PRO A 139 -3.92 9.14 -18.20
CA PRO A 139 -4.18 7.79 -18.64
C PRO A 139 -5.65 7.61 -19.04
N ASP A 140 -5.87 6.87 -20.12
CA ASP A 140 -7.20 6.51 -20.60
C ASP A 140 -7.94 5.68 -19.52
N PRO A 141 -9.17 6.04 -19.12
CA PRO A 141 -10.00 5.19 -18.27
C PRO A 141 -10.04 3.71 -18.68
N GLU A 142 -10.04 3.43 -19.99
CA GLU A 142 -10.06 2.05 -20.51
C GLU A 142 -8.81 1.25 -20.08
N SER A 143 -7.66 1.93 -19.94
CA SER A 143 -6.42 1.29 -19.47
C SER A 143 -6.48 0.79 -18.01
N PHE A 144 -7.43 1.27 -17.21
CA PHE A 144 -7.65 0.79 -15.85
C PHE A 144 -8.62 -0.39 -15.78
N TYR A 145 -9.46 -0.55 -16.80
CA TYR A 145 -10.64 -1.43 -16.82
C TYR A 145 -10.59 -2.36 -18.04
N ASP A 146 -9.42 -2.95 -18.31
CA ASP A 146 -9.21 -3.85 -19.45
C ASP A 146 -10.07 -5.11 -19.33
N VAL A 147 -10.84 -5.40 -20.38
CA VAL A 147 -11.71 -6.58 -20.43
C VAL A 147 -10.89 -7.87 -20.46
N ASP A 148 -9.67 -7.84 -21.00
CA ASP A 148 -8.80 -9.01 -21.07
C ASP A 148 -8.27 -9.45 -19.69
N ASP A 149 -8.31 -8.57 -18.69
CA ASP A 149 -7.94 -8.87 -17.30
C ASP A 149 -9.05 -9.62 -16.52
N ILE A 150 -10.20 -9.88 -17.14
CA ILE A 150 -11.30 -10.63 -16.50
C ILE A 150 -10.93 -12.11 -16.36
N VAL A 151 -10.89 -12.58 -15.11
CA VAL A 151 -10.74 -14.00 -14.78
C VAL A 151 -12.09 -14.58 -14.37
N VAL A 152 -12.53 -15.65 -15.04
CA VAL A 152 -13.81 -16.31 -14.75
C VAL A 152 -13.58 -17.73 -14.25
N ASN A 153 -14.02 -18.00 -13.01
CA ASN A 153 -13.90 -19.29 -12.35
C ASN A 153 -15.27 -19.80 -11.88
N GLN A 154 -15.44 -21.11 -11.78
CA GLN A 154 -16.63 -21.69 -11.16
C GLN A 154 -16.44 -21.78 -9.64
N ALA A 155 -17.39 -21.26 -8.88
CA ALA A 155 -17.41 -21.31 -7.43
C ALA A 155 -17.96 -22.64 -6.90
N GLU A 156 -17.71 -22.95 -5.63
CA GLU A 156 -18.15 -24.20 -4.98
C GLU A 156 -19.68 -24.36 -4.95
N ASN A 157 -20.43 -23.27 -5.01
CA ASN A 157 -21.89 -23.25 -5.07
C ASN A 157 -22.45 -23.56 -6.48
N GLY A 158 -21.59 -23.83 -7.46
CA GLY A 158 -21.95 -24.13 -8.85
C GLY A 158 -22.16 -22.91 -9.74
N LEU A 159 -22.16 -21.69 -9.19
CA LEU A 159 -22.21 -20.44 -9.96
C LEU A 159 -20.86 -20.12 -10.60
N TRP A 160 -20.89 -19.31 -11.65
CA TRP A 160 -19.70 -18.73 -12.26
C TRP A 160 -19.44 -17.35 -11.70
N CYS A 161 -18.20 -17.09 -11.32
CA CYS A 161 -17.74 -15.83 -10.75
C CYS A 161 -16.69 -15.23 -11.70
N ALA A 162 -16.99 -14.05 -12.23
CA ALA A 162 -16.05 -13.23 -12.98
C ALA A 162 -15.45 -12.18 -12.03
N VAL A 163 -14.13 -12.04 -12.05
CA VAL A 163 -13.37 -11.13 -11.19
C VAL A 163 -12.42 -10.31 -12.05
N HIS A 164 -12.39 -9.00 -11.80
CA HIS A 164 -11.40 -8.07 -12.36
C HIS A 164 -10.43 -7.63 -11.26
N PRO A 165 -9.12 -7.43 -11.54
CA PRO A 165 -8.12 -7.01 -10.55
C PRO A 165 -8.47 -5.70 -9.82
N ARG A 166 -9.37 -4.87 -10.39
CA ARG A 166 -9.90 -3.65 -9.75
C ARG A 166 -11.00 -3.89 -8.71
N GLY A 167 -11.15 -5.13 -8.23
CA GLY A 167 -12.10 -5.49 -7.18
C GLY A 167 -13.57 -5.51 -7.65
N LEU A 168 -13.81 -5.57 -8.96
CA LEU A 168 -15.14 -5.79 -9.51
C LEU A 168 -15.40 -7.29 -9.61
N VAL A 169 -16.60 -7.69 -9.19
CA VAL A 169 -17.01 -9.09 -9.15
C VAL A 169 -18.43 -9.20 -9.68
N HIS A 170 -18.69 -10.24 -10.47
CA HIS A 170 -20.04 -10.59 -10.90
C HIS A 170 -20.25 -12.11 -10.87
N GLU A 171 -21.38 -12.54 -10.32
CA GLU A 171 -21.75 -13.95 -10.23
C GLU A 171 -22.99 -14.23 -11.07
N ALA A 172 -22.98 -15.34 -11.82
CA ALA A 172 -24.11 -15.76 -12.65
C ALA A 172 -24.18 -17.29 -12.82
N PRO A 173 -25.32 -17.84 -13.27
CA PRO A 173 -25.48 -19.27 -13.52
C PRO A 173 -24.57 -19.83 -14.61
N THR A 174 -24.15 -19.03 -15.59
CA THR A 174 -23.27 -19.46 -16.68
C THR A 174 -22.00 -18.61 -16.81
N LYS A 175 -20.94 -19.19 -17.37
CA LYS A 175 -19.67 -18.51 -17.64
C LYS A 175 -19.86 -17.22 -18.46
N SER A 176 -20.68 -17.30 -19.51
CA SER A 176 -20.93 -16.19 -20.42
C SER A 176 -21.71 -15.06 -19.76
N GLU A 177 -22.70 -15.37 -18.93
CA GLU A 177 -23.45 -14.36 -18.17
C GLU A 177 -22.56 -13.67 -17.13
N ALA A 178 -21.71 -14.43 -16.42
CA ALA A 178 -20.80 -13.87 -15.43
C ALA A 178 -19.83 -12.87 -16.10
N HIS A 179 -19.27 -13.25 -17.24
CA HIS A 179 -18.39 -12.39 -18.04
C HIS A 179 -19.12 -11.15 -18.58
N ALA A 180 -20.26 -11.32 -19.23
CA ALA A 180 -21.02 -10.21 -19.82
C ALA A 180 -21.50 -9.20 -18.78
N GLY A 181 -21.94 -9.67 -17.61
CA GLY A 181 -22.33 -8.80 -16.51
C GLY A 181 -21.15 -8.02 -15.94
N LEU A 182 -19.96 -8.60 -15.87
CA LEU A 182 -18.75 -7.88 -15.45
C LEU A 182 -18.30 -6.85 -16.49
N VAL A 183 -18.32 -7.18 -17.78
CA VAL A 183 -18.04 -6.23 -18.87
C VAL A 183 -18.97 -5.03 -18.81
N THR A 184 -20.26 -5.26 -18.53
CA THR A 184 -21.24 -4.18 -18.38
C THR A 184 -20.90 -3.27 -17.19
N GLN A 185 -20.42 -3.84 -16.09
CA GLN A 185 -19.95 -3.05 -14.94
C GLN A 185 -18.69 -2.22 -15.27
N LEU A 186 -17.74 -2.78 -16.03
CA LEU A 186 -16.53 -2.07 -16.49
C LEU A 186 -16.90 -0.86 -17.37
N LEU A 187 -17.76 -1.08 -18.38
CA LEU A 187 -18.22 -0.01 -19.27
C LEU A 187 -18.87 1.14 -18.49
N ARG A 188 -19.74 0.82 -17.52
CA ARG A 188 -20.34 1.84 -16.66
C ARG A 188 -19.29 2.62 -15.86
N ARG A 189 -18.24 1.97 -15.38
CA ARG A 189 -17.15 2.64 -14.65
C ARG A 189 -16.35 3.57 -15.55
N ILE A 190 -16.06 3.14 -16.78
CA ILE A 190 -15.38 3.97 -17.79
C ILE A 190 -16.22 5.22 -18.08
N GLU A 191 -17.54 5.08 -18.27
CA GLU A 191 -18.45 6.20 -18.49
C GLU A 191 -18.58 7.14 -17.27
N GLU A 192 -18.45 6.63 -16.06
CA GLU A 192 -18.49 7.45 -14.83
C GLU A 192 -17.24 8.32 -14.64
N VAL A 193 -16.11 7.93 -15.22
CA VAL A 193 -14.80 8.57 -14.98
C VAL A 193 -14.19 9.26 -16.20
N GLY A 194 -14.70 9.00 -17.41
CA GLY A 194 -14.32 9.66 -18.67
C GLY A 194 -15.16 10.92 -18.94
#